data_AF-A0A1Y4SWQ3-F1
#
_entry.id   AF-A0A1Y4SWQ3-F1
#
_cell.length_a   1.000
_cell.length_b   1.000
_cell.length_c   1.000
_cell.angle_alpha   90.00
_cell.angle_beta   90.00
_cell.angle_gamma   90.00
#
_symmetry.space_group_name_H-M   'P 1'
#
loop_
_entity.id
_entity.type
_entity.pdbx_description
1 polymer ?
#
loop_
_entity_poly.entity_id
_entity_poly.type
_entity_poly.pdbx_seq_one_letter_code
_entity_poly.pdbx_strand_id
1 'polypeptide(L)' 'MNTTRNEFLRLDFIQALIKFSNGKISEKEANSIANRKLRLTDFSDGSPLAHKGPRWLAKHIVRTMTFE' A
#
# COMPACT_ATOMS: atom_id res chain seq x y z
N MET A 1 -20.77 -4.46 -2.92
CA MET A 1 -19.32 -4.45 -2.60
C MET A 1 -18.56 -4.16 -3.89
N ASN A 2 -17.85 -3.04 -3.96
CA ASN A 2 -17.13 -2.63 -5.18
C ASN A 2 -15.77 -3.34 -5.23
N THR A 3 -15.80 -4.65 -5.49
CA THR A 3 -14.62 -5.56 -5.49
C THR A 3 -13.49 -5.02 -6.35
N THR A 4 -13.83 -4.42 -7.50
CA THR A 4 -12.89 -3.82 -8.45
C THR A 4 -12.09 -2.66 -7.86
N ARG A 5 -12.71 -1.79 -7.04
CA ARG A 5 -12.00 -0.64 -6.44
C ARG A 5 -10.98 -1.09 -5.39
N ASN A 6 -11.36 -2.03 -4.53
CA ASN A 6 -10.47 -2.54 -3.50
C ASN A 6 -9.30 -3.34 -4.08
N GLU A 7 -9.57 -4.12 -5.14
CA GLU A 7 -8.54 -4.86 -5.87
C GLU A 7 -7.57 -3.90 -6.58
N PHE A 8 -8.08 -2.85 -7.22
CA PHE A 8 -7.24 -1.82 -7.84
C PHE A 8 -6.34 -1.13 -6.80
N LEU A 9 -6.90 -0.71 -5.65
CA LEU A 9 -6.15 -0.09 -4.56
C LEU A 9 -5.06 -1.03 -4.02
N ARG A 10 -5.37 -2.32 -3.91
CA ARG A 10 -4.43 -3.35 -3.46
C ARG A 10 -3.27 -3.53 -4.45
N LEU A 11 -3.56 -3.68 -5.74
CA LEU A 11 -2.55 -3.86 -6.77
C LEU A 11 -1.65 -2.62 -6.89
N ASP A 12 -2.24 -1.42 -6.91
CA ASP A 12 -1.48 -0.17 -6.96
C ASP A 12 -0.59 0.02 -5.71
N PHE A 13 -1.09 -0.38 -4.54
CA PHE A 13 -0.32 -0.39 -3.29
C PHE A 13 0.88 -1.35 -3.35
N ILE A 14 0.68 -2.58 -3.81
CA ILE A 14 1.73 -3.61 -3.94
C ILE A 14 2.83 -3.14 -4.91
N GLN A 15 2.43 -2.67 -6.10
CA GLN A 15 3.38 -2.16 -7.10
C GLN A 15 4.17 -0.96 -6.55
N ALA A 16 3.51 -0.07 -5.81
CA ALA A 16 4.17 1.07 -5.19
C ALA A 16 5.18 0.67 -4.12
N LEU A 17 4.91 -0.34 -3.29
CA LEU A 17 5.86 -0.85 -2.29
C LEU A 17 7.14 -1.36 -2.95
N ILE A 18 7.00 -2.21 -3.98
CA ILE A 18 8.15 -2.76 -4.72
C ILE A 18 8.94 -1.63 -5.37
N LYS A 19 8.25 -0.70 -6.06
CA LYS A 19 8.87 0.43 -6.73
C LYS A 19 9.62 1.35 -5.77
N PHE A 20 8.99 1.80 -4.70
CA PHE A 20 9.62 2.75 -3.77
C PHE A 20 10.74 2.13 -2.95
N SER A 21 10.69 0.82 -2.72
CA SER A 21 11.78 0.09 -2.06
C SER A 21 12.99 -0.18 -2.97
N ASN A 22 12.95 0.24 -4.25
CA ASN A 22 13.94 -0.11 -5.26
C ASN A 22 14.19 -1.63 -5.35
N GLY A 23 13.12 -2.43 -5.25
CA GLY A 23 13.20 -3.90 -5.30
C GLY A 23 13.64 -4.59 -4.01
N LYS A 24 13.89 -3.86 -2.92
CA LYS A 24 14.22 -4.45 -1.61
C LYS A 24 13.03 -5.17 -0.95
N ILE A 25 11.80 -4.82 -1.31
CA ILE A 25 10.59 -5.54 -0.92
C ILE A 25 10.20 -6.48 -2.07
N SER A 26 10.22 -7.78 -1.81
CA SER A 26 9.73 -8.78 -2.76
C SER A 26 8.22 -8.71 -2.93
N GLU A 27 7.69 -9.28 -4.01
CA GLU A 27 6.24 -9.36 -4.22
C GLU A 27 5.50 -10.10 -3.08
N LYS A 28 6.14 -11.15 -2.53
CA LYS A 28 5.59 -11.90 -1.39
C LYS A 28 5.49 -11.03 -0.13
N GLU A 29 6.53 -10.26 0.16
CA GLU A 29 6.53 -9.31 1.28
C GLU A 29 5.54 -8.17 1.06
N ALA A 30 5.48 -7.60 -0.15
CA ALA A 30 4.53 -6.56 -0.51
C ALA A 30 3.08 -7.03 -0.32
N ASN A 31 2.77 -8.27 -0.70
CA ASN A 31 1.46 -8.89 -0.45
C ASN A 31 1.15 -9.04 1.05
N SER A 32 2.13 -9.44 1.86
CA SER A 32 1.97 -9.53 3.32
C SER A 32 1.70 -8.15 3.94
N ILE A 33 2.46 -7.12 3.53
CA ILE A 33 2.27 -5.73 3.96
C ILE A 33 0.89 -5.23 3.54
N ALA A 34 0.45 -5.49 2.31
CA ALA A 34 -0.86 -5.11 1.80
C ALA A 34 -2.00 -5.71 2.64
N ASN A 35 -1.94 -7.03 2.91
CA ASN A 35 -2.92 -7.71 3.75
C ASN A 35 -3.02 -7.10 5.16
N ARG A 36 -1.89 -6.71 5.75
CA ARG A 36 -1.86 -6.14 7.10
C ARG A 36 -2.27 -4.68 7.14
N LYS A 37 -1.77 -3.86 6.22
CA LYS A 37 -1.90 -2.39 6.27
C LYS A 37 -3.18 -1.89 5.63
N LEU A 38 -3.61 -2.46 4.51
CA LEU A 38 -4.85 -2.01 3.86
C LEU A 38 -6.09 -2.36 4.69
N ARG A 39 -6.06 -3.47 5.44
CA ARG A 39 -7.14 -3.81 6.39
C ARG A 39 -7.30 -2.77 7.52
N LEU A 40 -6.20 -2.11 7.88
CA LEU A 40 -6.16 -1.11 8.95
C LEU A 40 -6.26 0.33 8.43
N THR A 41 -6.37 0.51 7.12
CA THR A 41 -6.38 1.83 6.49
C THR A 41 -7.74 2.08 5.88
N ASP A 42 -8.37 3.18 6.30
CA ASP A 42 -9.60 3.66 5.68
C ASP A 42 -9.27 4.58 4.49
N PHE A 43 -9.77 4.20 3.31
CA PHE A 43 -9.72 4.98 2.07
C PHE A 43 -11.13 5.35 1.58
N SER A 44 -12.14 5.26 2.46
CA SER A 44 -13.49 5.73 2.18
C SER A 44 -13.54 7.25 2.06
N ASP A 45 -14.49 7.75 1.28
CA ASP A 45 -14.63 9.18 1.03
C ASP A 45 -14.87 9.92 2.36
N GLY A 46 -14.06 10.95 2.64
CA GLY A 46 -14.06 11.69 3.91
C GLY A 46 -12.97 11.27 4.90
N SER A 47 -12.29 10.14 4.68
CA SER A 47 -11.11 9.78 5.47
C SER A 47 -9.90 10.65 5.10
N PRO A 48 -9.02 11.02 6.06
CA PRO A 48 -7.82 11.81 5.78
C PRO A 48 -6.87 11.16 4.75
N LEU A 49 -6.96 9.84 4.60
CA LEU A 49 -6.11 9.06 3.71
C LEU A 49 -6.74 8.84 2.33
N ALA A 50 -8.04 9.04 2.14
CA ALA A 50 -8.70 8.97 0.84
C ALA A 50 -8.05 9.92 -0.19
N HIS A 51 -7.68 11.14 0.24
CA HIS A 51 -7.06 12.14 -0.64
C HIS A 51 -5.58 11.86 -0.94
N LYS A 52 -4.90 11.05 -0.12
CA LYS A 52 -3.47 10.71 -0.31
C LYS A 52 -3.29 9.43 -1.13
N GLY A 53 -4.18 8.46 -0.91
CA GLY A 53 -4.23 7.20 -1.65
C GLY A 53 -3.13 6.19 -1.29
N PRO A 54 -3.17 5.01 -1.91
CA PRO A 54 -2.30 3.88 -1.60
C PRO A 54 -0.81 4.17 -1.87
N ARG A 55 -0.48 4.91 -2.94
CA ARG A 55 0.93 5.24 -3.26
C ARG A 55 1.60 6.07 -2.17
N TRP A 56 0.89 7.04 -1.59
CA TRP A 56 1.43 7.83 -0.49
C TRP A 56 1.72 6.95 0.73
N LEU A 57 0.79 6.05 1.07
CA LEU A 57 0.97 5.10 2.17
C LEU A 57 2.18 4.19 1.92
N ALA A 58 2.32 3.64 0.71
CA ALA A 58 3.44 2.78 0.34
C ALA A 58 4.79 3.52 0.49
N LYS A 59 4.87 4.75 -0.01
CA LYS A 59 6.05 5.61 0.14
C LYS A 59 6.40 5.88 1.61
N HIS A 60 5.38 6.14 2.43
CA HIS A 60 5.58 6.38 3.86
C HIS A 60 6.12 5.12 4.55
N ILE A 61 5.52 3.95 4.31
CA ILE A 61 5.99 2.67 4.88
C ILE A 61 7.43 2.40 4.50
N VAL A 62 7.77 2.46 3.21
CA VAL A 62 9.14 2.19 2.74
C VAL A 62 10.16 3.13 3.41
N ARG A 63 9.83 4.42 3.57
CA ARG A 63 10.72 5.38 4.25
C ARG A 63 10.94 5.07 5.73
N THR A 64 10.00 4.40 6.37
CA THR A 64 10.11 3.98 7.78
C THR A 64 10.71 2.58 7.96
N MET A 65 10.91 1.83 6.88
CA MET A 65 11.55 0.51 6.94
C MET A 65 13.07 0.69 6.94
N THR A 66 13.72 -0.03 7.85
CA THR A 66 15.18 -0.19 7.81
C THR A 66 15.47 -1.44 7.00
N PHE A 67 16.29 -1.30 5.96
CA PHE A 67 16.77 -2.42 5.16
C PHE A 67 18.22 -2.63 5.53
N GLU A 68 18.48 -3.66 6.33
CA GLU A 68 19.84 -4.11 6.69
C GLU A 68 20.50 -4.83 5.50
#